data_AF-A0A1H5MS40-F1
#
_entry.id   AF-A0A1H5MS40-F1
#
_cell.length_a   1.000
_cell.length_b   1.000
_cell.length_c   1.000
_cell.angle_alpha   90.00
_cell.angle_beta   90.00
_cell.angle_gamma   90.00
#
_symmetry.space_group_name_H-M   'P 1'
#
loop_
_entity.id
_entity.type
_entity.pdbx_description
1 polymer ?
#
loop_
_entity_poly.entity_id
_entity_poly.type
_entity_poly.pdbx_seq_one_letter_code
_entity_poly.pdbx_strand_id
1 'polypeptide(L)'
;MPAVPLSRRRVEFVLVPLVAAFCMAFIIGALVLDRDSRPCPQPNWNNQLSVSLSGSLESTSNVSAITACAGTSCTPAEPTFAKGSSGNTSVLVHQQDGTWLLTLGAQPPSAVSFRLFDENGTVLAAQSTALNWTRVTGDERCGGRMAGISLMLNVP
;
A
#
# COMPACT_ATOMS: atom_id res chain seq x y z
N MET A 1 -65.30 -29.50 19.40
CA MET A 1 -63.87 -29.13 19.46
C MET A 1 -63.08 -30.29 18.86
N PRO A 2 -62.49 -30.17 17.65
CA PRO A 2 -61.80 -31.30 17.04
C PRO A 2 -60.44 -31.51 17.74
N ALA A 3 -60.20 -32.74 18.21
CA ALA A 3 -58.95 -33.14 18.82
C ALA A 3 -57.84 -33.20 17.74
N VAL A 4 -56.84 -32.34 17.86
CA VAL A 4 -55.66 -32.36 16.98
C VAL A 4 -54.84 -33.60 17.32
N PRO A 5 -54.49 -34.46 16.33
CA PRO A 5 -53.73 -35.68 16.60
C PRO A 5 -52.31 -35.36 17.10
N LEU A 6 -51.92 -35.97 18.22
CA LEU A 6 -50.65 -35.76 18.95
C LEU A 6 -49.39 -35.89 18.07
N SER A 7 -49.46 -36.62 16.95
CA SER A 7 -48.40 -36.75 15.94
C SER A 7 -48.04 -35.41 15.28
N ARG A 8 -49.05 -34.60 14.93
CA ARG A 8 -48.87 -33.29 14.27
C ARG A 8 -48.10 -32.31 15.15
N ARG A 9 -48.36 -32.37 16.46
CA ARG A 9 -47.76 -31.49 17.47
C ARG A 9 -46.25 -31.76 17.66
N ARG A 10 -45.82 -33.04 17.65
CA ARG A 10 -44.39 -33.39 17.73
C ARG A 10 -43.63 -33.02 16.46
N VAL A 11 -44.24 -33.17 15.29
CA VAL A 11 -43.63 -32.77 14.01
C VAL A 11 -43.44 -31.26 13.97
N GLU A 12 -44.41 -30.45 14.40
CA GLU A 12 -44.24 -28.99 14.52
C GLU A 12 -43.12 -28.59 15.48
N PHE A 13 -43.03 -29.22 16.66
CA PHE A 13 -41.99 -28.90 17.65
C PHE A 13 -40.56 -29.19 17.19
N VAL A 14 -40.36 -30.09 16.21
CA VAL A 14 -39.03 -30.45 15.70
C VAL A 14 -38.75 -29.81 14.34
N LEU A 15 -39.73 -29.76 13.45
CA LEU A 15 -39.58 -29.22 12.11
C LEU A 15 -39.43 -27.70 12.12
N VAL A 16 -40.19 -26.98 12.95
CA VAL A 16 -40.15 -25.51 13.03
C VAL A 16 -38.76 -24.99 13.45
N PRO A 17 -38.13 -25.46 14.54
CA PRO A 17 -36.79 -25.00 14.90
C PRO A 17 -35.72 -25.41 13.89
N LEU A 18 -35.87 -26.57 13.23
CA LEU A 18 -34.93 -27.02 12.21
C LEU A 18 -35.00 -26.15 10.94
N VAL A 19 -36.21 -25.86 10.45
CA VAL A 19 -36.40 -24.93 9.32
C VAL A 19 -35.91 -23.53 9.68
N ALA A 20 -36.20 -23.05 10.90
CA ALA A 20 -35.69 -21.75 11.37
C ALA A 20 -34.15 -21.72 11.40
N ALA A 21 -33.49 -22.80 11.85
CA ALA A 21 -32.03 -22.90 11.85
C ALA A 21 -31.44 -22.87 10.44
N PHE A 22 -32.03 -23.59 9.48
CA PHE A 22 -31.60 -23.55 8.09
C PHE A 22 -31.80 -22.18 7.45
N CYS A 23 -32.94 -21.52 7.69
CA CYS A 23 -33.18 -20.16 7.23
C CYS A 23 -32.14 -19.18 7.81
N MET A 24 -31.84 -19.26 9.11
CA MET A 24 -30.83 -18.42 9.74
C MET A 24 -29.43 -18.67 9.17
N ALA A 25 -29.05 -19.92 8.91
CA ALA A 25 -27.78 -20.25 8.29
C ALA A 25 -27.65 -19.66 6.87
N PHE A 26 -28.72 -19.74 6.07
CA PHE A 26 -28.76 -19.11 4.74
C PHE A 26 -28.66 -17.58 4.80
N ILE A 27 -29.35 -16.95 5.74
CA ILE A 27 -29.29 -15.49 5.93
C ILE A 27 -27.88 -15.07 6.36
N ILE A 28 -27.26 -15.79 7.31
CA ILE A 28 -25.88 -15.51 7.74
C ILE A 28 -24.91 -15.69 6.57
N GLY A 29 -25.04 -16.77 5.79
CA GLY A 29 -24.23 -17.01 4.61
C GLY A 29 -24.36 -15.89 3.57
N ALA A 30 -25.58 -15.45 3.29
CA ALA A 30 -25.84 -14.34 2.37
C ALA A 30 -25.27 -13.01 2.88
N LEU A 31 -25.33 -12.74 4.19
CA LEU A 31 -24.74 -11.55 4.79
C LEU A 31 -23.21 -11.55 4.73
N VAL A 32 -22.57 -12.71 4.89
CA VAL A 32 -21.12 -12.86 4.73
C VAL A 32 -20.73 -12.62 3.27
N LEU A 33 -21.41 -13.25 2.31
CA LEU A 33 -21.17 -13.02 0.88
C LEU A 33 -21.39 -11.56 0.47
N ASP A 34 -22.41 -10.87 1.02
CA ASP A 34 -22.68 -9.47 0.71
C ASP A 34 -21.56 -8.54 1.22
N ARG A 35 -21.00 -8.80 2.41
CA ARG A 35 -19.82 -8.08 2.90
C ARG A 35 -18.64 -8.22 1.94
N ASP A 36 -18.44 -9.40 1.39
CA ASP A 36 -17.39 -9.70 0.42
C ASP A 36 -17.67 -9.17 -0.99
N SER A 37 -18.84 -8.56 -1.21
CA SER A 37 -19.24 -8.00 -2.52
C SER A 37 -19.09 -6.48 -2.60
N ARG A 38 -18.93 -5.78 -1.47
CA ARG A 38 -18.88 -4.30 -1.46
C ARG A 38 -17.64 -3.77 -2.17
N PRO A 39 -17.75 -2.74 -3.04
CA PRO A 39 -16.58 -2.13 -3.66
C PRO A 39 -15.69 -1.48 -2.59
N CYS A 40 -14.38 -1.57 -2.77
CA CYS A 40 -13.43 -0.92 -1.88
C CYS A 40 -13.58 0.61 -1.96
N PRO A 41 -13.50 1.32 -0.82
CA PRO A 41 -13.51 2.78 -0.84
C PRO A 41 -12.28 3.31 -1.57
N GLN A 42 -12.39 4.50 -2.15
CA GLN A 42 -11.24 5.17 -2.76
C GLN A 42 -10.14 5.36 -1.72
N PRO A 43 -8.89 4.94 -1.99
CA PRO A 43 -7.81 5.09 -1.02
C PRO A 43 -7.55 6.56 -0.68
N ASN A 44 -7.46 6.86 0.61
CA ASN A 44 -7.16 8.20 1.13
C ASN A 44 -5.83 8.26 1.89
N TRP A 45 -4.94 7.29 1.65
CA TRP A 45 -3.65 7.20 2.32
C TRP A 45 -2.49 7.17 1.33
N ASN A 46 -1.33 7.58 1.83
CA ASN A 46 -0.06 7.50 1.14
C ASN A 46 0.91 6.62 1.92
N ASN A 47 1.87 6.07 1.20
CA ASN A 47 2.99 5.32 1.75
C ASN A 47 4.25 6.19 1.65
N GLN A 48 5.21 5.96 2.54
CA GLN A 48 6.40 6.78 2.65
C GLN A 48 7.66 5.91 2.64
N LEU A 49 8.67 6.40 1.93
CA LEU A 49 9.99 5.80 1.85
C LEU A 49 11.01 6.90 2.12
N SER A 50 11.72 6.77 3.24
CA SER A 50 12.81 7.67 3.60
C SER A 50 14.12 7.12 3.06
N VAL A 51 14.92 7.98 2.44
CA VAL A 51 16.17 7.62 1.79
C VAL A 51 17.28 8.49 2.36
N SER A 52 18.27 7.85 2.97
CA SER A 52 19.50 8.49 3.43
C SER A 52 20.67 8.11 2.52
N LEU A 53 21.68 8.96 2.48
CA LEU A 53 22.93 8.70 1.75
C LEU A 53 24.01 8.23 2.72
N SER A 54 24.78 7.24 2.31
CA SER A 54 26.02 6.82 2.98
C SER A 54 27.19 6.95 2.03
N GLY A 55 28.38 7.26 2.55
CA GLY A 55 29.58 7.44 1.73
C GLY A 55 30.55 8.41 2.39
N SER A 56 31.58 8.81 1.65
CA SER A 56 32.45 9.90 2.11
C SER A 56 31.71 11.24 2.10
N LEU A 57 32.11 12.18 2.96
CA LEU A 57 31.49 13.51 2.99
C LEU A 57 31.59 14.22 1.64
N GLU A 58 32.75 14.08 0.97
CA GLU A 58 32.98 14.59 -0.38
C GLU A 58 31.99 13.96 -1.39
N SER A 59 31.90 12.64 -1.43
CA SER A 59 31.01 11.90 -2.35
C SER A 59 29.54 12.28 -2.16
N THR A 60 29.08 12.35 -0.91
CA THR A 60 27.69 12.68 -0.58
C THR A 60 27.37 14.15 -0.85
N SER A 61 28.32 15.06 -0.64
CA SER A 61 28.14 16.49 -0.92
C SER A 61 28.06 16.81 -2.41
N ASN A 62 28.63 15.95 -3.26
CA ASN A 62 28.54 16.10 -4.72
C ASN A 62 27.16 15.69 -5.29
N VAL A 63 26.31 15.03 -4.49
CA VAL A 63 24.96 14.68 -4.93
C VAL A 63 24.06 15.92 -4.91
N SER A 64 23.63 16.34 -6.09
CA SER A 64 22.73 17.49 -6.29
C SER A 64 21.27 17.07 -6.51
N ALA A 65 21.05 15.92 -7.16
CA ALA A 65 19.71 15.42 -7.44
C ALA A 65 19.60 13.91 -7.29
N ILE A 66 18.39 13.44 -6.96
CA ILE A 66 18.04 12.02 -6.93
C ILE A 66 16.79 11.82 -7.77
N THR A 67 16.78 10.76 -8.57
CA THR A 67 15.58 10.24 -9.24
C THR A 67 15.25 8.86 -8.69
N ALA A 68 13.99 8.65 -8.35
CA ALA A 68 13.44 7.35 -7.99
C ALA A 68 12.53 6.84 -9.12
N CYS A 69 12.74 5.60 -9.56
CA CYS A 69 11.98 4.96 -10.63
C CYS A 69 11.29 3.69 -10.13
N ALA A 70 9.98 3.61 -10.37
CA ALA A 70 9.16 2.42 -10.17
C ALA A 70 8.76 1.86 -11.53
N GLY A 71 9.48 0.84 -12.01
CA GLY A 71 9.34 0.35 -13.38
C GLY A 71 9.75 1.44 -14.38
N THR A 72 8.82 1.87 -15.23
CA THR A 72 9.04 2.93 -16.24
C THR A 72 8.72 4.34 -15.74
N SER A 73 8.11 4.46 -14.54
CA SER A 73 7.69 5.75 -13.98
C SER A 73 8.77 6.29 -13.05
N CYS A 74 9.35 7.44 -13.39
CA CYS A 74 10.41 8.07 -12.61
C CYS A 74 9.98 9.41 -12.04
N THR A 75 10.42 9.72 -10.82
CA THR A 75 10.19 10.99 -10.16
C THR A 75 11.45 11.47 -9.44
N PRO A 76 11.90 12.72 -9.70
CA PRO A 76 11.58 13.50 -10.88
C PRO A 76 12.02 12.80 -12.18
N ALA A 77 11.37 13.12 -13.32
CA ALA A 77 11.73 12.54 -14.62
C ALA A 77 13.09 13.11 -15.08
N GLU A 78 14.16 12.30 -14.92
CA GLU A 78 15.56 12.67 -15.17
C GLU A 78 15.99 13.95 -14.39
N PRO A 79 17.28 14.38 -14.37
CA PRO A 79 17.69 15.46 -13.48
C PRO A 79 17.14 16.81 -13.96
N THR A 80 15.84 16.99 -13.75
CA THR A 80 15.24 18.30 -13.60
C THR A 80 15.63 18.73 -12.19
N PHE A 81 16.67 19.56 -12.10
CA PHE A 81 17.05 20.33 -10.90
C PHE A 81 15.91 21.26 -10.40
N ALA A 82 14.75 21.21 -11.06
CA ALA A 82 13.55 21.92 -10.70
C ALA A 82 12.98 21.37 -9.38
N LYS A 83 12.84 22.27 -8.40
CA LYS A 83 12.07 22.04 -7.17
C LYS A 83 10.67 21.54 -7.53
N GLY A 84 10.42 20.25 -7.33
CA GLY A 84 9.09 19.64 -7.39
C GLY A 84 8.61 19.31 -8.80
N SER A 85 8.86 18.07 -9.23
CA SER A 85 8.11 17.49 -10.34
C SER A 85 6.72 17.08 -9.83
N SER A 86 5.71 17.88 -10.19
CA SER A 86 4.29 17.56 -10.00
C SER A 86 3.82 16.73 -11.20
N GLY A 87 4.05 15.42 -11.15
CA GLY A 87 3.72 14.50 -12.23
C GLY A 87 3.38 13.11 -11.72
N ASN A 88 2.22 13.02 -11.07
CA ASN A 88 1.42 11.83 -10.72
C ASN A 88 2.00 10.84 -9.69
N THR A 89 1.33 10.82 -8.53
CA THR A 89 1.32 9.85 -7.40
C THR A 89 2.61 9.58 -6.63
N SER A 90 3.78 10.02 -7.10
CA SER A 90 4.99 10.06 -6.30
C SER A 90 5.59 11.46 -6.20
N VAL A 91 6.01 11.85 -4.99
CA VAL A 91 6.73 13.12 -4.76
C VAL A 91 7.99 12.79 -3.99
N LEU A 92 9.15 13.06 -4.59
CA LEU A 92 10.45 12.96 -3.94
C LEU A 92 10.87 14.34 -3.45
N VAL A 93 11.05 14.50 -2.14
CA VAL A 93 11.37 15.78 -1.51
C VAL A 93 12.65 15.65 -0.69
N HIS A 94 13.60 16.56 -0.92
CA HIS A 94 14.75 16.71 -0.02
C HIS A 94 14.32 17.41 1.27
N GLN A 95 14.60 16.79 2.41
CA GLN A 95 14.27 17.29 3.73
C GLN A 95 15.42 18.11 4.32
N GLN A 96 15.11 18.91 5.34
CA GLN A 96 16.10 19.75 6.03
C GLN A 96 17.15 18.93 6.80
N ASP A 97 16.82 17.70 7.17
CA ASP A 97 17.71 16.76 7.87
C ASP A 97 18.68 16.02 6.92
N GLY A 98 18.65 16.33 5.62
CA GLY A 98 19.48 15.70 4.59
C GLY A 98 18.94 14.37 4.06
N THR A 99 17.76 13.94 4.52
CA THR A 99 17.08 12.76 3.96
C THR A 99 16.19 13.13 2.77
N TRP A 100 15.88 12.14 1.94
CA TRP A 100 14.93 12.28 0.85
C TRP A 100 13.68 11.48 1.16
N LEU A 101 12.53 12.13 1.14
CA LEU A 101 11.25 11.49 1.37
C LEU A 101 10.54 11.25 0.03
N LEU A 102 10.36 10.00 -0.33
CA LEU A 102 9.52 9.57 -1.43
C LEU A 102 8.13 9.22 -0.90
N THR A 103 7.16 10.06 -1.24
CA THR A 103 5.74 9.75 -1.03
C THR A 103 5.25 8.90 -2.18
N LEU A 104 4.53 7.82 -1.88
CA LEU A 104 3.97 6.87 -2.83
C LEU A 104 2.45 6.79 -2.67
N GLY A 105 1.76 6.45 -3.75
CA GLY A 105 0.32 6.20 -3.74
C GLY A 105 -0.07 4.99 -2.88
N ALA A 106 -1.37 4.72 -2.82
CA ALA A 106 -1.95 3.66 -1.99
C ALA A 106 -1.47 2.24 -2.36
N GLN A 107 -1.12 2.02 -3.63
CA GLN A 107 -0.48 0.80 -4.13
C GLN A 107 1.00 1.09 -4.40
N PRO A 108 1.89 0.89 -3.41
CA PRO A 108 3.31 1.15 -3.60
C PRO A 108 3.96 0.03 -4.43
N PRO A 109 5.02 0.34 -5.19
CA PRO A 109 5.75 -0.67 -5.97
C PRO A 109 6.52 -1.63 -5.07
N SER A 110 6.80 -2.84 -5.58
CA SER A 110 7.62 -3.84 -4.90
C SER A 110 9.13 -3.60 -5.04
N ALA A 111 9.55 -2.73 -5.95
CA ALA A 111 10.94 -2.36 -6.14
C ALA A 111 11.05 -0.92 -6.66
N VAL A 112 12.12 -0.24 -6.25
CA VAL A 112 12.46 1.11 -6.71
C VAL A 112 13.93 1.15 -7.09
N SER A 113 14.22 1.79 -8.22
CA SER A 113 15.58 2.10 -8.67
C SER A 113 15.88 3.56 -8.41
N PHE A 114 17.02 3.84 -7.80
CA PHE A 114 17.51 5.19 -7.53
C PHE A 114 18.69 5.50 -8.44
N ARG A 115 18.72 6.74 -8.93
CA ARG A 115 19.86 7.33 -9.62
C ARG A 115 20.21 8.63 -8.94
N LEU A 116 21.48 8.78 -8.56
CA LEU A 116 22.03 9.98 -7.93
C LEU A 116 22.84 10.73 -8.96
N PHE A 117 22.68 12.05 -9.00
CA PHE A 117 23.29 12.92 -9.99
C PHE A 117 24.10 14.04 -9.33
N ASP A 118 25.18 14.44 -9.99
CA ASP A 118 25.91 15.66 -9.66
C ASP A 118 25.20 16.92 -10.20
N GLU A 119 25.78 18.10 -9.96
CA GLU A 119 25.27 19.38 -10.48
C GLU A 119 25.26 19.45 -12.02
N ASN A 120 26.10 18.68 -12.71
CA ASN A 120 26.16 18.62 -14.17
C ASN A 120 25.15 17.61 -14.77
N GLY A 121 24.44 16.85 -13.94
CA GLY A 121 23.53 15.80 -14.36
C GLY A 121 24.24 14.47 -14.67
N THR A 122 25.49 14.32 -14.27
CA THR A 122 26.25 13.06 -14.36
C THR A 122 25.76 12.10 -13.29
N VAL A 123 25.55 10.83 -13.65
CA VAL A 123 25.18 9.79 -12.68
C VAL A 123 26.39 9.45 -11.80
N LEU A 124 26.28 9.74 -10.50
CA LEU A 124 27.28 9.40 -9.48
C LEU A 124 27.10 7.96 -8.98
N ALA A 125 25.86 7.51 -8.84
CA ALA A 125 25.53 6.17 -8.40
C ALA A 125 24.14 5.76 -8.88
N ALA A 126 23.94 4.45 -9.06
CA ALA A 126 22.64 3.86 -9.35
C ALA A 126 22.46 2.60 -8.52
N GLN A 127 21.31 2.45 -7.86
CA GLN A 127 21.01 1.31 -7.01
C GLN A 127 19.56 0.89 -7.17
N SER A 128 19.30 -0.42 -7.09
CA SER A 128 17.94 -0.97 -7.15
C SER A 128 17.66 -1.75 -5.88
N THR A 129 16.52 -1.47 -5.26
CA THR A 129 16.16 -2.05 -3.97
C THR A 129 14.75 -2.62 -4.03
N ALA A 130 14.61 -3.87 -3.58
CA ALA A 130 13.31 -4.48 -3.34
C ALA A 130 12.71 -3.92 -2.06
N LEU A 131 11.44 -3.55 -2.11
CA LEU A 131 10.69 -2.97 -0.99
C LEU A 131 9.80 -4.04 -0.36
N ASN A 132 10.14 -4.40 0.87
CA ASN A 132 9.33 -5.32 1.67
C ASN A 132 8.36 -4.53 2.54
N TRP A 133 7.17 -4.28 2.00
CA TRP A 133 6.12 -3.54 2.69
C TRP A 133 5.43 -4.37 3.75
N THR A 134 5.28 -3.80 4.94
CA THR A 134 4.46 -4.37 6.01
C THR A 134 3.16 -3.58 6.12
N ARG A 135 2.02 -4.24 5.93
CA ARG A 135 0.70 -3.61 6.11
C ARG A 135 0.46 -3.34 7.60
N VAL A 136 0.06 -2.12 7.94
CA VAL A 136 -0.25 -1.69 9.31
C VAL A 136 -1.76 -1.60 9.54
N THR A 137 -2.51 -1.18 8.52
CA THR A 137 -3.97 -1.04 8.59
C THR A 137 -4.65 -1.57 7.34
N GLY A 138 -5.98 -1.70 7.40
CA GLY A 138 -6.80 -2.21 6.30
C GLY A 138 -6.80 -3.74 6.23
N ASP A 139 -7.14 -4.28 5.07
CA ASP A 139 -7.28 -5.71 4.85
C ASP A 139 -6.60 -6.15 3.54
N GLU A 140 -6.57 -7.45 3.28
CA GLU A 140 -5.95 -7.99 2.06
C GLU A 140 -6.73 -7.65 0.79
N ARG A 141 -8.04 -7.43 0.91
CA ARG A 141 -8.94 -7.23 -0.24
C ARG A 141 -8.87 -5.82 -0.78
N CYS A 142 -8.97 -4.83 0.10
CA CYS A 142 -8.97 -3.41 -0.23
C CYS A 142 -7.61 -2.74 0.00
N GLY A 143 -6.66 -3.49 0.56
CA GLY A 143 -5.35 -2.97 0.91
C GLY A 143 -5.40 -2.10 2.16
N GLY A 144 -4.40 -1.23 2.30
CA GLY A 144 -4.32 -0.31 3.42
C GLY A 144 -2.93 0.30 3.56
N ARG A 145 -2.70 1.01 4.68
CA ARG A 145 -1.45 1.74 4.90
C ARG A 145 -0.30 0.78 5.15
N MET A 146 0.81 1.02 4.48
CA MET A 146 2.06 0.33 4.74
C MET A 146 2.89 1.10 5.78
N ALA A 147 3.69 0.36 6.53
CA ALA A 147 4.73 0.92 7.38
C ALA A 147 5.74 1.68 6.51
N GLY A 148 6.22 2.82 7.02
CA GLY A 148 7.31 3.54 6.36
C GLY A 148 8.56 2.67 6.30
N ILE A 149 9.26 2.72 5.18
CA ILE A 149 10.54 2.03 4.99
C ILE A 149 11.64 3.09 4.99
N SER A 150 12.78 2.78 5.62
CA SER A 150 13.99 3.60 5.55
C SER A 150 15.07 2.84 4.79
N LEU A 151 15.66 3.49 3.78
CA LEU A 151 16.72 2.95 2.96
C LEU A 151 17.97 3.81 3.06
N MET A 152 19.13 3.17 2.91
CA MET A 152 20.41 3.85 2.84
C MET A 152 21.07 3.55 1.49
N LEU A 153 21.36 4.58 0.72
CA LEU A 153 22.00 4.49 -0.59
C LEU A 153 23.47 4.83 -0.47
N ASN A 154 24.31 3.89 -0.89
CA ASN A 154 25.75 4.10 -0.92
C ASN A 154 26.22 4.97 -2.12
N VAL A 155 26.92 6.06 -1.83
CA VAL A 155 27.62 6.89 -2.81
C VAL A 155 29.12 6.55 -2.71
N PRO A 156 29.72 6.00 -3.78
CA PRO A 156 31.11 5.55 -3.78
C PRO A 156 32.12 6.68 -3.62
#